data_AF-A0AAQ0Q8W7-F1
#
_entry.id   AF-A0AAQ0Q8W7-F1
#
_cell.length_a   1.000
_cell.length_b   1.000
_cell.length_c   1.000
_cell.angle_alpha   90.00
_cell.angle_beta   90.00
_cell.angle_gamma   90.00
#
_symmetry.space_group_name_H-M   'P 1'
#
loop_
_entity.id
_entity.type
_entity.pdbx_description
1 polymer ?
#
loop_
_entity_poly.entity_id
_entity_poly.type
_entity_poly.pdbx_seq_one_letter_code
_entity_poly.pdbx_strand_id
1 'polypeptide(L)'
;MKQKVFLVYVLIEYSAVSTTDTHYVYTSIEKAHDAMTREIAEARENFDIESGGFISHTDRCQEWCNDDGQSYSIGIEEMEVL
;
A
#
# COMPACT_ATOMS: atom_id res chain seq x y z
N MET A 1 -15.59 24.56 -3.51
CA MET A 1 -14.61 24.06 -4.51
C MET A 1 -14.31 22.65 -4.09
N LYS A 2 -14.56 21.64 -4.92
CA LYS A 2 -14.18 20.27 -4.55
C LYS A 2 -12.65 20.21 -4.46
N GLN A 3 -12.13 19.78 -3.32
CA GLN A 3 -10.70 19.60 -3.13
C GLN A 3 -10.35 18.15 -3.44
N LYS A 4 -9.33 17.93 -4.27
CA LYS A 4 -8.81 16.59 -4.53
C LYS A 4 -7.77 16.24 -3.47
N VAL A 5 -7.87 15.05 -2.89
CA VAL A 5 -6.87 14.46 -2.00
C VAL A 5 -6.53 13.05 -2.49
N PHE A 6 -5.36 12.57 -2.08
CA PHE A 6 -4.82 11.27 -2.42
C PHE A 6 -4.57 10.51 -1.11
N LEU A 7 -5.15 9.34 -0.99
CA LEU A 7 -5.07 8.49 0.18
C LEU A 7 -4.11 7.34 -0.13
N VAL A 8 -2.94 7.33 0.52
CA VAL A 8 -2.07 6.16 0.50
C VAL A 8 -2.60 5.19 1.55
N TYR A 9 -2.91 3.96 1.16
CA TYR A 9 -3.28 2.88 2.06
C TYR A 9 -2.18 1.83 2.13
N VAL A 10 -2.02 1.23 3.30
CA VAL A 10 -1.16 0.08 3.56
C VAL A 10 -1.99 -0.92 4.35
N LEU A 11 -2.35 -2.01 3.68
CA LEU A 11 -3.02 -3.16 4.27
C LEU A 11 -2.00 -4.29 4.34
N ILE A 12 -1.76 -4.84 5.53
CA ILE A 12 -0.89 -5.99 5.73
C ILE A 12 -1.68 -7.04 6.50
N GLU A 13 -1.81 -8.22 5.90
CA GLU A 13 -2.44 -9.39 6.52
C GLU A 13 -1.36 -10.40 6.89
N TYR A 14 -0.98 -10.42 8.16
CA TYR A 14 -0.02 -11.38 8.70
C TYR A 14 -0.69 -12.22 9.79
N SER A 15 -0.88 -13.52 9.51
CA SER A 15 -1.66 -14.43 10.36
C SER A 15 -1.18 -14.50 11.81
N ALA A 16 0.09 -14.20 12.08
CA ALA A 16 0.68 -14.27 13.41
C ALA A 16 0.69 -12.95 14.21
N VAL A 17 0.47 -11.78 13.58
CA VAL A 17 0.78 -10.47 14.21
C VAL A 17 -0.41 -9.47 14.17
N SER A 18 -1.53 -9.86 13.56
CA SER A 18 -2.73 -9.04 13.31
C SER A 18 -2.65 -8.17 12.06
N THR A 19 -3.82 -7.83 11.52
CA THR A 19 -3.95 -7.00 10.33
C THR A 19 -3.54 -5.57 10.62
N THR A 20 -2.61 -5.04 9.83
CA THR A 20 -2.30 -3.61 9.82
C THR A 20 -3.13 -2.94 8.74
N ASP A 21 -3.86 -1.90 9.11
CA ASP A 21 -4.62 -1.07 8.17
C ASP A 21 -4.32 0.41 8.48
N THR A 22 -3.51 1.04 7.63
CA THR A 22 -3.07 2.43 7.81
C THR A 22 -3.29 3.27 6.57
N HIS A 23 -3.52 4.56 6.82
CA HIS A 23 -3.95 5.50 5.80
C HIS A 23 -3.27 6.86 5.99
N TYR A 24 -2.76 7.43 4.89
CA TYR A 24 -2.09 8.72 4.87
C TYR A 24 -2.66 9.62 3.79
N VAL A 25 -3.03 10.84 4.15
CA VAL A 25 -3.67 11.79 3.23
C VAL A 25 -2.65 12.80 2.69
N TYR A 26 -2.65 12.96 1.38
CA TYR A 26 -1.82 13.91 0.65
C TYR A 26 -2.66 14.80 -0.27
N THR A 27 -2.22 16.04 -0.47
CA THR A 27 -2.84 16.97 -1.44
C THR A 27 -2.13 16.98 -2.79
N SER A 28 -1.09 16.14 -2.97
CA SER A 28 -0.32 16.01 -4.20
C SER A 28 -0.12 14.53 -4.53
N ILE A 29 -0.38 14.16 -5.78
CA ILE A 29 -0.16 12.81 -6.29
C ILE A 29 1.32 12.41 -6.25
N GLU A 30 2.23 13.35 -6.49
CA GLU A 30 3.68 13.11 -6.40
C GLU A 30 4.08 12.71 -4.98
N LYS A 31 3.58 13.44 -3.97
CA LYS A 31 3.84 13.10 -2.56
C LYS A 31 3.23 11.76 -2.16
N ALA A 32 2.06 11.41 -2.71
CA ALA A 32 1.44 10.12 -2.48
C ALA A 32 2.26 8.98 -3.12
N HIS A 33 2.82 9.18 -4.33
CA HIS A 33 3.72 8.20 -4.95
C HIS A 33 5.05 8.04 -4.18
N ASP A 34 5.63 9.13 -3.68
CA ASP A 34 6.83 9.06 -2.85
C ASP A 34 6.57 8.26 -1.57
N ALA A 35 5.42 8.49 -0.93
CA ALA A 35 5.00 7.74 0.24
C ALA A 35 4.74 6.26 -0.09
N MET A 36 3.96 5.96 -1.13
CA MET A 36 3.71 4.60 -1.61
C MET A 36 5.01 3.84 -1.90
N THR A 37 5.99 4.50 -2.54
CA THR A 37 7.30 3.90 -2.85
C THR A 37 8.07 3.52 -1.59
N ARG A 38 7.99 4.36 -0.54
CA ARG A 38 8.63 4.08 0.75
C ARG A 38 7.96 2.92 1.48
N GLU A 39 6.64 2.91 1.54
CA GLU A 39 5.87 1.80 2.15
C GLU A 39 6.15 0.48 1.41
N ILE A 40 6.28 0.50 0.08
CA ILE A 40 6.67 -0.67 -0.72
C ILE A 40 8.08 -1.14 -0.36
N ALA A 41 9.05 -0.22 -0.22
CA ALA A 41 10.41 -0.59 0.14
C ALA A 41 10.46 -1.22 1.54
N GLU A 42 9.75 -0.64 2.50
CA GLU A 42 9.64 -1.15 3.86
C GLU A 42 8.93 -2.52 3.91
N ALA A 43 7.83 -2.68 3.17
CA ALA A 43 7.15 -3.96 3.06
C ALA A 43 8.08 -5.02 2.46
N ARG A 44 8.79 -4.73 1.37
CA ARG A 44 9.76 -5.67 0.78
C ARG A 44 10.86 -6.07 1.77
N GLU A 45 11.43 -5.14 2.53
CA GLU A 45 12.44 -5.48 3.53
C GLU A 45 11.93 -6.48 4.59
N ASN A 46 10.63 -6.43 4.91
CA ASN A 46 10.01 -7.31 5.90
C ASN A 46 9.44 -8.62 5.29
N PHE A 47 9.05 -8.62 4.01
CA PHE A 47 8.36 -9.73 3.34
C PHE A 47 9.23 -10.49 2.32
N ASP A 48 10.33 -9.91 1.81
CA ASP A 48 11.25 -10.56 0.85
C ASP A 48 11.96 -11.79 1.43
N ILE A 49 11.93 -11.96 2.76
CA ILE A 49 12.43 -13.16 3.44
C ILE A 49 11.51 -14.38 3.23
N GLU A 50 10.28 -14.17 2.76
CA GLU A 50 9.27 -15.20 2.56
C GLU A 50 9.09 -15.52 1.06
N SER A 51 8.78 -16.78 0.74
CA SER A 51 8.46 -17.15 -0.65
C SER A 51 7.09 -16.59 -1.03
N GLY A 52 7.03 -15.65 -1.96
CA GLY A 52 5.76 -15.09 -2.43
C GLY A 52 5.85 -14.46 -3.81
N GLY A 53 4.69 -14.05 -4.34
CA GLY A 53 4.55 -13.46 -5.67
C GLY A 53 4.17 -11.98 -5.58
N PHE A 54 4.85 -11.14 -6.36
CA PHE A 54 4.48 -9.74 -6.53
C PHE A 54 3.51 -9.57 -7.69
N ILE A 55 2.44 -8.83 -7.45
CA ILE A 55 1.47 -8.45 -8.47
C ILE A 55 1.34 -6.93 -8.42
N SER A 56 1.78 -6.25 -9.47
CA SER A 56 1.47 -4.83 -9.65
C SER A 56 0.22 -4.73 -10.49
N HIS A 57 -0.89 -4.29 -9.90
CA HIS A 57 -2.15 -4.12 -10.63
C HIS A 57 -2.16 -2.84 -11.46
N THR A 58 -1.54 -1.77 -10.95
CA THR A 58 -1.39 -0.46 -11.63
C THR A 58 -0.08 0.23 -11.20
N ASP A 59 0.16 1.45 -11.71
CA ASP A 59 1.19 2.38 -11.19
C ASP A 59 0.87 2.93 -9.79
N ARG A 60 -0.35 2.69 -9.30
CA ARG A 60 -0.89 3.17 -8.02
C ARG A 60 -1.26 2.05 -7.06
N CYS A 61 -0.95 0.79 -7.37
CA CYS A 61 -1.22 -0.33 -6.49
C CYS A 61 -0.19 -1.44 -6.69
N GLN A 62 0.38 -1.91 -5.58
CA GLN A 62 1.18 -3.11 -5.51
C GLN A 62 0.60 -4.06 -4.47
N GLU A 63 0.54 -5.33 -4.83
CA GLU A 63 0.20 -6.43 -3.95
C GLU A 63 1.33 -7.47 -3.90
N TRP A 64 1.38 -8.17 -2.79
CA TRP A 64 2.17 -9.37 -2.61
C TRP A 64 1.37 -10.38 -1.80
N CYS A 65 1.51 -11.65 -2.12
CA CYS A 65 0.98 -12.74 -1.31
C CYS A 65 1.85 -14.00 -1.39
N ASN A 66 1.76 -14.84 -0.36
CA ASN A 66 2.37 -16.16 -0.32
C ASN A 66 1.35 -17.29 -0.11
N ASP A 67 1.82 -18.53 -0.20
CA ASP A 67 1.01 -19.74 -0.04
C ASP A 67 0.45 -19.91 1.39
N ASP A 68 1.06 -19.24 2.37
CA ASP A 68 0.62 -19.22 3.77
C ASP A 68 -0.51 -18.20 4.03
N GLY A 69 -0.98 -17.52 2.98
CA GLY A 69 -2.07 -16.56 3.05
C GLY A 69 -1.68 -15.23 3.69
N GLN A 70 -0.38 -14.96 3.81
CA GLN A 70 0.09 -13.64 4.17
C GLN A 70 0.09 -12.74 2.95
N SER A 71 -0.23 -11.47 3.16
CA SER A 71 -0.31 -10.52 2.06
C SER A 71 -0.02 -9.10 2.51
N TYR A 72 0.33 -8.27 1.54
CA TYR A 72 0.18 -6.83 1.68
C TYR A 72 -0.44 -6.23 0.42
N SER A 73 -1.15 -5.12 0.59
CA SER A 73 -1.67 -4.28 -0.47
C SER A 73 -1.35 -2.83 -0.15
N ILE A 74 -0.62 -2.17 -1.04
CA ILE A 74 -0.21 -0.78 -0.88
C ILE A 74 -0.63 -0.03 -2.12
N GLY A 75 -1.37 1.06 -1.95
CA GLY A 75 -1.83 1.83 -3.11
C GLY A 75 -2.31 3.23 -2.79
N ILE A 76 -2.73 3.93 -3.85
CA ILE A 76 -3.19 5.32 -3.80
C ILE A 76 -4.62 5.39 -4.33
N GLU A 77 -5.53 5.81 -3.47
CA GLU A 77 -6.90 6.18 -3.85
C GLU A 77 -7.02 7.68 -4.06
N GLU A 78 -7.71 8.08 -5.12
CA GLU A 78 -8.01 9.48 -5.42
C GLU A 78 -9.42 9.83 -4.92
N MET A 79 -9.55 10.90 -4.13
CA MET A 79 -10.81 11.28 -3.52
C MET A 79 -11.13 12.75 -3.78
N GLU A 80 -12.40 13.03 -4.07
CA GLU A 80 -12.94 14.39 -4.04
C GLU A 80 -13.59 14.64 -2.67
N VAL A 81 -13.09 15.62 -1.91
CA VAL A 81 -13.70 16.07 -0.66
C VAL A 81 -14.48 17.38 -0.90
N LEU A 82 -15.67 17.47 -0.29
CA LEU A 82 -16.66 18.53 -0.49
C LEU A 82 -16.33 19.81 0.29
#